data_AF-A0A4R4N4R1-F1
#
_entry.id   AF-A0A4R4N4R1-F1
#
_cell.length_a   1.000
_cell.length_b   1.000
_cell.length_c   1.000
_cell.angle_alpha   90.00
_cell.angle_beta   90.00
_cell.angle_gamma   90.00
#
_symmetry.space_group_name_H-M   'P 1'
#
loop_
_entity.id
_entity.type
_entity.pdbx_description
1 polymer ?
#
loop_
_entity_poly.entity_id
_entity_poly.type
_entity_poly.pdbx_seq_one_letter_code
_entity_poly.pdbx_strand_id
1 'polypeptide(L)'
;AAVTDLAHRSTGASLDDFGALLDHLARVHPSRYGALCEGVTAVCLTGVRAVPDQTTALRLVVLADRLYDREIPVVASGVPFDRLFSEDMLRGGYRKKYFRAISRLTALARDGERLAG
;
A
#
# COMPACT_ATOMS: atom_id res chain seq x y z
N ALA A 1 -9.59 12.21 8.76
CA ALA A 1 -10.86 12.74 8.25
C ALA A 1 -11.10 12.21 6.85
N ALA A 2 -10.59 12.84 5.78
CA ALA A 2 -10.91 12.44 4.39
C ALA A 2 -10.71 10.94 4.04
N VAL A 3 -9.59 10.32 4.45
CA VAL A 3 -9.32 8.90 4.18
C VAL A 3 -10.32 7.97 4.90
N THR A 4 -10.62 8.28 6.16
CA THR A 4 -11.58 7.54 6.98
C THR A 4 -13.00 7.69 6.45
N ASP A 5 -13.38 8.92 6.08
CA ASP A 5 -14.71 9.21 5.54
C ASP A 5 -14.93 8.49 4.21
N LEU A 6 -13.92 8.45 3.33
CA LEU A 6 -13.95 7.68 2.09
C LEU A 6 -14.16 6.19 2.34
N ALA A 7 -13.44 5.61 3.29
CA ALA A 7 -13.57 4.20 3.60
C ALA A 7 -15.00 3.85 4.07
N HIS A 8 -15.62 4.72 4.88
CA HIS A 8 -16.98 4.49 5.38
C HIS A 8 -18.07 4.64 4.32
N ARG A 9 -17.88 5.47 3.29
CA ARG A 9 -18.86 5.64 2.19
C ARG A 9 -18.66 4.66 1.04
N SER A 10 -17.52 3.98 0.95
CA SER A 10 -17.19 3.06 -0.13
C SER A 10 -17.41 1.61 0.29
N THR A 11 -18.46 0.97 -0.24
CA THR A 11 -18.75 -0.44 0.01
C THR A 11 -17.57 -1.33 -0.40
N GLY A 12 -17.07 -2.15 0.51
CA GLY A 12 -15.94 -3.05 0.29
C GLY A 12 -14.55 -2.40 0.41
N ALA A 13 -14.47 -1.12 0.82
CA ALA A 13 -13.20 -0.48 1.10
C ALA A 13 -12.61 -0.99 2.42
N SER A 14 -11.30 -1.22 2.46
CA SER A 14 -10.56 -1.44 3.70
C SER A 14 -10.14 -0.10 4.30
N LEU A 15 -10.03 -0.04 5.64
CA LEU A 15 -9.43 1.07 6.37
C LEU A 15 -8.38 0.52 7.33
N ASP A 16 -7.12 0.76 7.01
CA ASP A 16 -5.99 0.18 7.73
C ASP A 16 -5.03 1.25 8.24
N ASP A 17 -4.53 1.09 9.47
CA ASP A 17 -3.32 1.79 9.90
C ASP A 17 -2.12 1.18 9.20
N PHE A 18 -1.27 2.02 8.61
CA PHE A 18 -0.13 1.54 7.82
C PHE A 18 0.85 0.73 8.67
N GLY A 19 1.04 1.09 9.94
CA GLY A 19 1.90 0.34 10.85
C GLY A 19 1.38 -1.06 11.14
N ALA A 20 0.11 -1.12 11.56
CA ALA A 20 -0.57 -2.37 11.83
C ALA A 20 -0.61 -3.29 10.59
N LEU A 21 -0.79 -2.70 9.40
CA LEU A 21 -0.70 -3.42 8.13
C LEU A 21 0.69 -4.01 7.93
N LEU A 22 1.76 -3.23 8.08
CA LEU A 22 3.14 -3.75 7.94
C LEU A 22 3.42 -4.89 8.92
N ASP A 23 2.98 -4.75 10.18
CA ASP A 23 3.12 -5.79 11.21
C ASP A 23 2.34 -7.06 10.83
N HIS A 24 1.13 -6.91 10.27
CA HIS A 24 0.33 -8.03 9.78
C HIS A 24 1.02 -8.74 8.61
N LEU A 25 1.50 -7.97 7.63
CA LEU A 25 2.24 -8.50 6.49
C LEU A 25 3.47 -9.27 6.96
N ALA A 26 4.19 -8.82 7.99
CA ALA A 26 5.34 -9.53 8.53
C ALA A 26 5.01 -10.96 9.01
N ARG A 27 3.78 -11.20 9.49
CA ARG A 27 3.32 -12.48 10.04
C ARG A 27 2.66 -13.40 9.02
N VAL A 28 2.17 -12.89 7.90
CA VAL A 28 1.41 -13.68 6.91
C VAL A 28 2.29 -14.09 5.75
N HIS A 29 2.21 -15.35 5.30
CA HIS A 29 2.98 -15.79 4.13
C HIS A 29 2.53 -15.05 2.84
N PRO A 30 3.45 -14.53 1.99
CA PRO A 30 3.10 -13.71 0.83
C PRO A 30 2.14 -14.37 -0.19
N SER A 31 2.08 -15.71 -0.25
CA SER A 31 1.10 -16.41 -1.10
C SER A 31 -0.35 -16.12 -0.71
N ARG A 32 -0.61 -15.70 0.53
CA ARG A 32 -1.96 -15.37 1.02
C ARG A 32 -2.38 -13.94 0.72
N TYR A 33 -1.47 -13.07 0.24
CA TYR A 33 -1.82 -11.66 -0.01
C TYR A 33 -2.87 -11.50 -1.11
N GLY A 34 -2.93 -12.43 -2.08
CA GLY A 34 -3.99 -12.44 -3.07
C GLY A 34 -5.38 -12.63 -2.46
N ALA A 35 -5.49 -13.48 -1.44
CA ALA A 35 -6.74 -13.70 -0.69
C ALA A 35 -7.06 -12.54 0.26
N LEU A 36 -6.04 -11.87 0.80
CA LEU A 36 -6.24 -10.64 1.60
C LEU A 36 -6.91 -9.52 0.79
N CYS A 37 -6.66 -9.48 -0.52
CA CYS A 37 -7.24 -8.47 -1.41
C CYS A 37 -8.58 -8.91 -2.01
N GLU A 38 -9.09 -10.10 -1.67
CA GLU A 38 -10.34 -10.62 -2.24
C GLU A 38 -11.54 -9.85 -1.69
N GLY A 39 -12.42 -9.38 -2.58
CA GLY A 39 -13.58 -8.57 -2.22
C GLY A 39 -13.26 -7.13 -1.80
N VAL A 40 -11.99 -6.73 -1.78
CA VAL A 40 -11.58 -5.35 -1.47
C VAL A 40 -11.75 -4.48 -2.71
N THR A 41 -12.53 -3.41 -2.58
CA THR A 41 -12.84 -2.48 -3.68
C THR A 41 -11.96 -1.23 -3.68
N ALA A 42 -11.43 -0.85 -2.51
CA ALA A 42 -10.46 0.22 -2.33
C ALA A 42 -9.68 -0.01 -1.03
N VAL A 43 -8.44 0.46 -0.97
CA VAL A 43 -7.61 0.40 0.26
C VAL A 43 -7.39 1.81 0.79
N CYS A 44 -7.84 2.07 2.00
CA CYS A 44 -7.64 3.36 2.68
C CYS A 44 -6.57 3.22 3.78
N LEU A 45 -5.41 3.84 3.57
CA LEU A 45 -4.26 3.77 4.47
C LEU A 45 -4.13 5.04 5.31
N THR A 46 -4.07 4.87 6.62
CA THR A 46 -3.80 5.94 7.57
C THR A 46 -2.36 5.87 8.08
N GLY A 47 -1.74 7.03 8.33
CA GLY A 47 -0.42 7.07 8.97
C GLY A 47 0.71 6.46 8.15
N VAL A 48 0.66 6.58 6.82
CA VAL A 48 1.75 6.13 5.93
C VAL A 48 3.05 6.82 6.32
N ARG A 49 4.10 6.02 6.49
CA ARG A 49 5.44 6.42 6.93
C ARG A 49 6.48 5.52 6.28
N ALA A 50 7.76 5.86 6.43
CA ALA A 50 8.84 5.03 5.91
C ALA A 50 8.78 3.61 6.52
N VAL A 51 9.05 2.60 5.69
CA VAL A 51 9.11 1.20 6.14
C VAL A 51 10.36 0.98 6.99
N PRO A 52 10.27 0.18 8.08
CA PRO A 52 11.34 0.10 9.08
C PRO A 52 12.56 -0.71 8.60
N ASP A 53 12.36 -1.68 7.72
CA ASP A 53 13.40 -2.61 7.29
C ASP A 53 13.12 -3.22 5.91
N GLN A 54 14.15 -3.84 5.33
CA GLN A 54 14.12 -4.41 3.98
C GLN A 54 13.14 -5.59 3.85
N THR A 55 12.97 -6.41 4.90
CA THR A 55 12.06 -7.55 4.86
C THR A 55 10.62 -7.08 4.75
N THR A 56 10.26 -6.10 5.58
CA THR A 56 8.95 -5.43 5.56
C THR A 56 8.73 -4.70 4.23
N ALA A 57 9.76 -4.01 3.72
CA ALA A 57 9.73 -3.35 2.42
C ALA A 57 9.38 -4.32 1.28
N LEU A 58 10.02 -5.48 1.23
CA LEU A 58 9.76 -6.49 0.19
C LEU A 58 8.38 -7.10 0.31
N ARG A 59 7.84 -7.24 1.52
CA ARG A 59 6.45 -7.67 1.73
C ARG A 59 5.45 -6.63 1.23
N LEU A 60 5.70 -5.35 1.51
CA LEU A 60 4.90 -4.25 0.98
C LEU A 60 4.94 -4.22 -0.56
N VAL A 61 6.10 -4.47 -1.18
CA VAL A 61 6.21 -4.62 -2.64
C VAL A 61 5.26 -5.71 -3.16
N VAL A 62 5.23 -6.88 -2.52
CA VAL A 62 4.32 -7.96 -2.97
C VAL A 62 2.85 -7.56 -2.81
N LEU A 63 2.49 -6.85 -1.74
CA LEU A 63 1.14 -6.33 -1.58
C LEU A 63 0.80 -5.31 -2.69
N ALA A 64 1.67 -4.33 -2.93
CA ALA A 64 1.49 -3.33 -3.99
C ALA A 64 1.30 -3.97 -5.37
N ASP A 65 2.03 -5.05 -5.65
CA ASP A 65 1.88 -5.83 -6.88
C ASP A 65 0.48 -6.45 -6.96
N ARG A 66 -0.03 -7.03 -5.87
CA ARG A 66 -1.36 -7.66 -5.83
C ARG A 66 -2.51 -6.68 -5.96
N LEU A 67 -2.37 -5.50 -5.36
CA LEU A 67 -3.33 -4.42 -5.51
C LEU A 67 -3.35 -3.91 -6.96
N TYR A 68 -2.16 -3.74 -7.55
CA TYR A 68 -2.03 -3.29 -8.95
C TYR A 68 -2.58 -4.31 -9.95
N ASP A 69 -2.27 -5.59 -9.78
CA ASP A 69 -2.78 -6.68 -10.63
C ASP A 69 -4.32 -6.77 -10.62
N ARG A 70 -4.96 -6.25 -9.57
CA ARG A 70 -6.43 -6.21 -9.39
C ARG A 70 -7.03 -4.83 -9.61
N GLU A 71 -6.21 -3.85 -9.98
CA GLU A 71 -6.62 -2.45 -10.16
C GLU A 71 -7.36 -1.87 -8.93
N ILE A 72 -6.96 -2.28 -7.72
CA ILE A 72 -7.59 -1.82 -6.47
C ILE A 72 -7.05 -0.43 -6.11
N PRO A 73 -7.88 0.62 -6.14
CA PRO A 73 -7.43 1.97 -5.84
C PRO A 73 -6.93 2.10 -4.41
N VAL A 74 -5.95 2.98 -4.19
CA VAL A 74 -5.36 3.22 -2.87
C VAL A 74 -5.55 4.68 -2.52
N VAL A 75 -6.04 4.97 -1.32
CA VAL A 75 -6.10 6.33 -0.79
C VAL A 75 -5.31 6.36 0.51
N ALA A 76 -4.38 7.29 0.63
CA ALA A 76 -3.44 7.31 1.74
C ALA A 76 -3.33 8.69 2.40
N SER A 77 -3.01 8.69 3.68
CA SER A 77 -2.58 9.88 4.44
C SER A 77 -1.22 9.62 5.09
N GLY A 78 -0.46 10.69 5.33
CA GLY A 78 0.89 10.61 5.88
C GLY A 78 1.94 11.06 4.86
N VAL A 79 3.06 10.34 4.78
CA VAL A 79 4.12 10.66 3.82
C VAL A 79 3.75 10.19 2.41
N PRO A 80 4.22 10.89 1.36
CA PRO A 80 4.05 10.45 -0.02
C PRO A 80 4.77 9.12 -0.28
N PHE A 81 4.29 8.36 -1.29
CA PHE A 81 4.79 7.02 -1.56
C PHE A 81 6.25 6.95 -2.02
N ASP A 82 6.78 8.05 -2.58
CA ASP A 82 8.21 8.18 -2.92
C ASP A 82 9.13 8.20 -1.69
N ARG A 83 8.59 8.43 -0.49
CA ARG A 83 9.29 8.39 0.80
C ARG A 83 9.05 7.10 1.60
N LEU A 84 8.43 6.08 0.99
CA LEU A 84 8.21 4.80 1.66
C LEU A 84 9.51 4.05 1.95
N PHE A 85 10.47 4.10 1.04
CA PHE A 85 11.72 3.36 1.14
C PHE A 85 12.87 4.30 1.45
N SER A 86 13.75 3.91 2.37
CA SER A 86 14.92 4.73 2.72
C SER A 86 15.91 4.83 1.55
N GLU A 87 16.77 5.85 1.56
CA GLU A 87 17.77 6.01 0.51
C GLU A 87 18.71 4.80 0.39
N ASP A 88 19.08 4.19 1.52
CA ASP A 88 19.93 2.99 1.55
C ASP A 88 19.24 1.81 0.86
N MET A 89 17.93 1.63 1.06
CA MET A 89 17.15 0.63 0.34
C MET A 89 17.12 0.92 -1.17
N LEU A 90 16.95 2.19 -1.56
CA LEU A 90 16.91 2.60 -2.96
C LEU A 90 18.28 2.47 -3.67
N ARG A 91 19.39 2.50 -2.93
CA ARG A 91 20.75 2.20 -3.41
C ARG A 91 21.11 0.72 -3.34
N GLY A 92 20.33 -0.09 -2.63
CA GLY A 92 20.56 -1.52 -2.44
C GLY A 92 20.15 -2.43 -3.61
N GLY A 93 20.36 -3.74 -3.44
CA GLY A 93 20.13 -4.74 -4.49
C GLY A 93 18.68 -4.88 -4.97
N TYR A 94 17.70 -4.42 -4.18
CA TYR A 94 16.27 -4.47 -4.52
C TYR A 94 15.72 -3.15 -5.06
N ARG A 95 16.56 -2.14 -5.31
CA ARG A 95 16.25 -0.87 -5.99
C ARG A 95 15.09 -0.95 -7.00
N LYS A 96 15.20 -1.84 -7.99
CA LYS A 96 14.22 -1.97 -9.08
C LYS A 96 12.82 -2.36 -8.56
N LYS A 97 12.76 -3.17 -7.50
CA LYS A 97 11.50 -3.59 -6.87
C LYS A 97 10.84 -2.42 -6.14
N TYR A 98 11.63 -1.61 -5.41
CA TYR A 98 11.12 -0.45 -4.70
C TYR A 98 10.58 0.62 -5.64
N PHE A 99 11.34 0.99 -6.68
CA PHE A 99 10.85 1.94 -7.68
C PHE A 99 9.60 1.43 -8.41
N ARG A 100 9.52 0.12 -8.68
CA ARG A 100 8.33 -0.50 -9.27
C ARG A 100 7.12 -0.37 -8.33
N ALA A 101 7.28 -0.64 -7.04
CA ALA A 101 6.22 -0.49 -6.06
C ALA A 101 5.76 0.98 -5.93
N ILE A 102 6.70 1.94 -5.88
CA ILE A 102 6.37 3.38 -5.87
C ILE A 102 5.52 3.74 -7.09
N SER A 103 5.92 3.29 -8.28
CA SER A 103 5.18 3.58 -9.52
C SER A 103 3.77 3.01 -9.48
N ARG A 104 3.61 1.78 -8.99
CA ARG A 104 2.30 1.12 -8.88
C ARG A 104 1.40 1.80 -7.86
N LEU A 105 1.91 2.04 -6.65
CA LEU A 105 1.16 2.73 -5.59
C LEU A 105 0.76 4.14 -6.02
N THR A 106 1.64 4.86 -6.72
CA THR A 106 1.30 6.18 -7.28
C THR A 106 0.21 6.11 -8.34
N ALA A 107 0.19 5.08 -9.19
CA ALA A 107 -0.88 4.89 -10.16
C ALA A 107 -2.23 4.62 -9.46
N LEU A 108 -2.25 3.69 -8.50
CA LEU A 108 -3.44 3.37 -7.71
C LEU A 108 -3.91 4.55 -6.84
N ALA A 109 -2.99 5.43 -6.42
CA ALA A 109 -3.31 6.66 -5.71
C ALA A 109 -4.17 7.60 -6.56
N ARG A 110 -3.77 7.79 -7.82
CA ARG A 110 -4.52 8.62 -8.79
C ARG A 110 -5.89 8.03 -9.08
N ASP A 111 -6.01 6.70 -9.08
CA ASP A 111 -7.30 6.04 -9.21
C ASP A 111 -8.17 6.28 -7.96
N GLY A 112 -7.56 6.27 -6.78
CA GLY A 112 -8.22 6.54 -5.50
C GLY A 112 -8.70 7.99 -5.36
N GLU A 113 -7.94 8.96 -5.88
CA GLU A 113 -8.36 10.37 -5.94
C GLU A 113 -9.68 10.54 -6.70
N ARG A 114 -9.91 9.75 -7.76
CA ARG A 114 -11.17 9.76 -8.52
C ARG A 114 -12.37 9.22 -7.73
N LEU A 115 -12.14 8.41 -6.69
CA LEU A 115 -13.18 7.94 -5.78
C LEU A 115 -13.50 8.96 -4.68
N ALA A 116 -12.54 9.82 -4.34
CA ALA A 116 -12.68 10.83 -3.31
C ALA A 116 -13.48 12.06 -3.79
N GLY A 117 -13.36 12.41 -5.08
CA GLY A 117 -14.18 13.41 -5.77
C GLY A 117 -15.65 13.04 -5.87
#